data_AF-A0A916FPK1-F1
#
_entry.id   AF-A0A916FPK1-F1
#
_cell.length_a   1.000
_cell.length_b   1.000
_cell.length_c   1.000
_cell.angle_alpha   90.00
_cell.angle_beta   90.00
_cell.angle_gamma   90.00
#
_symmetry.space_group_name_H-M   'P 1'
#
loop_
_entity.id
_entity.type
_entity.pdbx_description
1 polymer ?
#
loop_
_entity_poly.entity_id
_entity_poly.type
_entity_poly.pdbx_seq_one_letter_code
_entity_poly.pdbx_strand_id
1 'polypeptide(L)' 'MLRRIRAIIMRIADEAEFTPRNVQTAEGRATTVFAIELAVQNTDGKLKSGMPADVYFGQ' A
#
# COMPACT_ATOMS: atom_id res chain seq x y z
N MET A 1 -10.60 15.25 -7.49
CA MET A 1 -10.16 14.58 -8.73
C MET A 1 -9.14 13.52 -8.35
N LEU A 2 -9.55 12.25 -8.30
CA LEU A 2 -8.63 11.13 -8.03
C LEU A 2 -7.73 10.95 -9.26
N ARG A 3 -6.42 10.89 -9.05
CA ARG A 3 -5.43 10.83 -10.13
C ARG A 3 -4.76 9.46 -10.09
N ARG A 4 -4.84 8.73 -11.19
CA ARG A 4 -4.18 7.43 -11.32
C ARG A 4 -2.75 7.66 -11.76
N ILE A 5 -1.82 7.05 -11.03
CA ILE A 5 -0.39 7.10 -11.32
C ILE A 5 0.09 5.67 -11.47
N ARG A 6 0.90 5.41 -12.49
CA ARG A 6 1.49 4.09 -12.70
C ARG A 6 2.65 3.89 -11.73
N ALA A 7 2.71 2.68 -11.18
CA ALA A 7 3.78 2.24 -10.31
C ALA A 7 4.22 0.83 -10.68
N ILE A 8 5.44 0.47 -10.30
CA ILE A 8 6.03 -0.85 -10.49
C ILE A 8 6.39 -1.40 -9.11
N ILE A 9 6.06 -2.67 -8.86
CA ILE A 9 6.46 -3.38 -7.64
C ILE A 9 7.97 -3.60 -7.72
N MET A 10 8.70 -3.05 -6.75
CA MET A 10 10.15 -3.22 -6.62
C MET A 10 10.50 -4.31 -5.63
N ARG A 11 9.69 -4.45 -4.58
CA ARG A 11 9.88 -5.45 -3.56
C ARG A 11 8.56 -5.86 -2.95
N ILE A 12 8.49 -7.12 -2.56
CA ILE A 12 7.48 -7.69 -1.68
C ILE A 12 8.26 -8.22 -0.49
N ALA A 13 7.82 -7.93 0.74
CA ALA A 13 8.46 -8.48 1.93
C ALA A 13 8.40 -10.02 1.92
N ASP A 14 9.48 -10.67 2.36
CA ASP A 14 9.54 -12.13 2.48
C ASP A 14 8.79 -12.64 3.71
N GLU A 15 8.60 -11.77 4.70
CA GLU A 15 7.94 -12.08 5.96
C GLU A 15 6.65 -11.27 6.11
N ALA A 16 5.66 -11.94 6.69
CA ALA A 16 4.34 -11.38 6.91
C ALA A 16 4.32 -10.62 8.25
N GLU A 17 3.80 -9.40 8.24
CA GLU A 17 3.71 -8.53 9.40
C GLU A 17 2.28 -8.50 9.95
N PHE A 18 2.13 -8.46 11.27
CA PHE A 18 0.84 -8.21 11.89
C PHE A 18 0.52 -6.73 11.81
N THR A 19 -0.64 -6.37 11.26
CA THR A 19 -1.10 -4.98 11.37
C THR A 19 -1.64 -4.74 12.78
N PRO A 20 -1.10 -3.76 13.55
CA PRO A 20 -1.68 -3.41 14.82
C PRO A 20 -2.93 -2.57 14.59
N ARG A 21 -4.13 -3.12 14.83
CA ARG A 21 -5.32 -2.29 15.06
C ARG A 21 -6.25 -2.85 16.14
N ASN A 22 -6.76 -1.91 16.93
CA ASN A 22 -7.83 -2.06 17.90
C ASN A 22 -9.14 -2.38 17.14
N VAL A 23 -9.34 -3.64 16.75
CA VAL A 23 -10.48 -4.06 15.91
C VAL A 23 -11.65 -4.58 16.75
N GLN A 24 -12.82 -3.98 16.55
CA GLN A 24 -14.07 -4.38 17.22
C GLN A 24 -14.58 -5.75 16.71
N THR A 25 -14.23 -6.12 15.47
CA THR A 25 -14.68 -7.36 14.81
C THR A 25 -13.64 -8.48 14.94
N ALA A 26 -14.10 -9.73 15.02
CA ALA A 26 -13.23 -10.90 15.17
C ALA A 26 -12.33 -11.14 13.96
N GLU A 27 -12.82 -10.87 12.74
CA GLU A 27 -12.09 -11.05 11.49
C GLU A 27 -10.88 -10.11 11.36
N GLY A 28 -10.90 -8.94 12.00
CA GLY A 28 -9.77 -8.00 11.96
C GLY A 28 -8.64 -8.32 12.95
N ARG A 29 -8.79 -9.34 13.80
CA ARG A 29 -7.88 -9.56 14.95
C ARG A 29 -6.54 -10.19 14.60
N ALA A 30 -6.39 -10.75 13.40
CA ALA A 30 -5.17 -11.44 13.01
C ALA A 30 -5.00 -11.45 11.48
N THR A 31 -5.05 -10.30 10.83
CA THR A 31 -4.64 -10.22 9.43
C THR A 31 -3.14 -10.01 9.37
N THR A 32 -2.44 -10.98 8.80
CA THR A 32 -1.05 -10.83 8.41
C THR A 32 -1.00 -10.21 7.02
N VAL A 33 -0.14 -9.21 6.85
CA VAL A 33 0.04 -8.49 5.58
C VAL A 33 1.49 -8.56 5.17
N PHE A 34 1.76 -8.50 3.87
CA PHE A 34 3.12 -8.33 3.35
C PHE A 34 3.29 -6.90 2.88
N ALA A 35 4.34 -6.23 3.36
CA ALA A 35 4.69 -4.91 2.85
C ALA A 35 5.10 -5.00 1.37
N ILE A 36 4.69 -4.00 0.59
CA ILE A 36 5.11 -3.82 -0.79
C ILE A 36 5.80 -2.47 -0.95
N GLU A 37 6.89 -2.46 -1.71
CA GLU A 37 7.57 -1.23 -2.11
C GLU A 37 7.27 -0.96 -3.59
N LEU A 38 6.73 0.22 -3.86
CA LEU A 38 6.31 0.64 -5.20
C LEU A 38 7.21 1.78 -5.69
N ALA A 39 7.81 1.61 -6.86
CA ALA A 39 8.41 2.72 -7.60
C ALA A 39 7.31 3.45 -8.38
N VAL A 40 7.02 4.69 -7.99
CA VAL A 40 5.95 5.50 -8.58
C VAL A 40 6.51 6.52 -9.58
N GLN A 41 5.94 6.60 -10.77
CA GLN A 41 6.33 7.58 -11.78
C GLN A 41 5.73 8.96 -11.44
N ASN A 42 6.44 9.76 -10.64
CA ASN A 42 6.02 11.11 -10.24
C ASN A 42 6.58 12.21 -11.16
N THR A 43 6.44 12.05 -12.48
CA THR A 43 7.04 12.95 -13.48
C THR A 43 6.60 14.42 -13.33
N ASP A 44 5.39 14.64 -12.83
CA ASP A 44 4.81 15.97 -12.63
C ASP A 44 5.13 16.59 -11.25
N GLY A 45 5.84 15.89 -10.36
CA GLY A 45 6.18 16.37 -9.02
C GLY A 45 4.99 16.57 -8.07
N LYS A 46 3.86 15.88 -8.32
CA LYS A 46 2.59 16.09 -7.61
C LYS A 46 2.44 15.27 -6.33
N LEU A 47 3.17 14.16 -6.20
CA LEU A 47 3.16 13.33 -4.99
C LEU A 47 4.11 13.89 -3.93
N LYS A 48 3.64 13.89 -2.68
CA LYS A 48 4.39 14.30 -1.50
C LYS A 48 4.56 13.13 -0.55
N SER A 49 5.66 13.11 0.19
CA SER A 49 5.87 12.12 1.26
C SER A 49 4.74 12.20 2.29
N GLY A 50 4.26 11.05 2.76
CA GLY A 50 3.15 10.93 3.70
C GLY A 50 1.76 11.07 3.08
N MET A 51 1.63 11.28 1.77
CA MET A 51 0.33 11.31 1.11
C MET A 51 -0.28 9.90 1.09
N PRO A 52 -1.50 9.69 1.63
CA PRO A 52 -2.17 8.41 1.54
C PRO A 52 -2.57 8.13 0.09
N ALA A 53 -2.52 6.85 -0.29
CA ALA A 53 -2.88 6.41 -1.62
C ALA A 53 -3.52 5.02 -1.55
N ASP A 54 -4.48 4.78 -2.44
CA ASP A 54 -5.04 3.46 -2.70
C ASP A 54 -4.32 2.84 -3.89
N VAL A 55 -3.98 1.55 -3.76
CA VAL A 55 -3.32 0.78 -4.80
C VAL A 55 -4.31 -0.18 -5.43
N TYR A 56 -4.37 -0.18 -6.76
CA TYR A 56 -5.19 -1.09 -7.54
C TYR A 56 -4.28 -1.97 -8.40
N PHE A 57 -4.32 -3.28 -8.18
CA PHE A 57 -3.66 -4.25 -9.05
C PHE A 57 -4.56 -4.52 -10.26
N GLY A 58 -4.00 -4.49 -11.46
CA GLY A 58 -4.70 -4.97 -12.65
C GLY A 58 -4.93 -6.48 -12.53
N GLN A 59 -6.09 -6.93 -13.01
CA GLN A 59 -6.43 -8.35 -13.10
C GLN A 59 -5.75 -9.00 -14.30
#